data_AF-A0A660PBM9-F1
#
_entry.id   AF-A0A660PBM9-F1
#
_cell.length_a   1.000
_cell.length_b   1.000
_cell.length_c   1.000
_cell.angle_alpha   90.00
_cell.angle_beta   90.00
_cell.angle_gamma   90.00
#
_symmetry.space_group_name_H-M   'P 1'
#
loop_
_entity.id
_entity.type
_entity.pdbx_description
1 polymer ?
#
loop_
_entity_poly.entity_id
_entity_poly.type
_entity_poly.pdbx_seq_one_letter_code
_entity_poly.pdbx_strand_id
1 'polypeptide(L)'
;MRRLLVILGLMLLCISLANAQTPKIGIGAFGGMNMPILQEDQGNGTVFGIKAKLKIIPIILLEPNLTFGKWGEPDPIEGVVLGS
;
A
#
# COMPACT_ATOMS: atom_id res chain seq x y z
N MET A 1 4.83 28.07 41.46
CA MET A 1 4.16 28.69 40.28
C MET A 1 5.02 28.72 39.03
N ARG A 2 6.30 29.16 39.07
CA ARG A 2 7.17 29.20 37.87
C ARG A 2 7.31 27.84 37.13
N ARG A 3 7.49 26.74 37.86
CA ARG A 3 7.59 25.39 37.25
C ARG A 3 6.28 24.97 36.55
N LEU A 4 5.13 25.36 37.09
CA LEU A 4 3.82 25.08 36.51
C LEU A 4 3.63 25.82 35.18
N LEU A 5 4.03 27.09 35.13
CA LEU A 5 3.99 27.91 33.91
C LEU A 5 4.90 27.34 32.81
N VAL A 6 6.08 26.83 33.17
CA VAL A 6 7.00 26.18 32.22
C VAL A 6 6.40 24.89 31.65
N ILE A 7 5.79 24.05 32.49
CA ILE A 7 5.14 22.81 32.06
C ILE A 7 3.95 23.11 31.14
N LEU A 8 3.11 24.10 31.51
CA LEU A 8 1.96 24.50 30.71
C LEU A 8 2.40 25.05 29.35
N GLY A 9 3.47 25.86 29.32
CA GLY A 9 4.06 26.39 28.10
C GLY A 9 4.62 25.29 27.19
N LEU A 10 5.28 24.28 27.77
CA LEU A 10 5.76 23.11 27.01
C LEU A 10 4.60 22.29 26.43
N MET A 11 3.53 22.07 27.18
CA MET A 11 2.34 21.38 26.68
C MET A 11 1.69 22.13 25.51
N LEU A 12 1.58 23.46 25.60
CA LEU A 12 1.04 24.30 24.51
C LEU A 12 1.91 24.24 23.24
N LEU A 13 3.24 24.19 23.39
CA LEU A 13 4.19 24.00 22.28
C LEU A 13 4.08 22.63 21.61
N CYS A 14 3.80 21.56 22.38
CA CYS A 14 3.58 20.24 21.80
C CYS A 14 2.30 20.17 20.96
N ILE A 15 1.27 20.93 21.32
CA ILE A 15 -0.02 20.95 20.59
C ILE A 15 0.09 21.71 19.26
N SER A 16 0.95 22.73 19.17
CA SER A 16 1.12 23.51 17.93
C SER A 16 1.80 22.73 16.80
N LEU A 17 2.66 21.75 17.12
CA LEU A 17 3.30 20.88 16.14
C LEU A 17 2.33 19.90 15.46
N ALA A 18 1.19 19.59 16.09
CA ALA A 18 0.23 18.61 15.56
C ALA A 18 -0.62 19.14 14.39
N ASN A 19 -0.73 20.46 14.21
CA ASN A 19 -1.66 21.07 13.25
C ASN A 19 -1.04 21.42 11.88
N ALA A 20 0.27 21.25 11.68
CA ALA A 20 0.94 21.57 10.43
C ALA A 20 0.91 20.43 9.38
N GLN A 21 0.20 19.33 9.65
CA GLN A 21 0.17 18.17 8.78
C GLN A 21 -1.04 18.21 7.87
N THR A 22 -0.93 18.97 6.79
CA THR A 22 -1.91 18.88 5.69
C THR A 22 -1.88 17.47 5.11
N PRO A 23 -3.04 16.79 5.00
CA PRO A 23 -3.12 15.50 4.35
C PRO A 23 -2.55 15.60 2.94
N LYS A 24 -1.54 14.77 2.63
CA LYS A 24 -0.98 14.72 1.28
C LYS A 24 -1.71 13.64 0.50
N ILE A 25 -2.33 14.05 -0.60
CA ILE A 25 -3.06 13.16 -1.52
C ILE A 25 -2.22 13.00 -2.78
N GLY A 26 -2.02 11.76 -3.20
CA GLY A 26 -1.43 11.42 -4.49
C GLY A 26 -2.28 10.40 -5.21
N ILE A 27 -2.31 10.44 -6.54
CA ILE A 27 -2.94 9.43 -7.38
C ILE A 27 -1.88 8.96 -8.37
N GLY A 28 -1.78 7.66 -8.60
CA GLY A 28 -0.83 7.09 -9.54
C GLY A 28 -1.32 5.80 -10.16
N ALA A 29 -0.81 5.50 -11.35
CA ALA A 29 -0.95 4.20 -11.99
C ALA A 29 0.29 3.34 -11.73
N PHE A 30 0.13 2.03 -11.76
CA PHE A 30 1.24 1.07 -11.66
C PHE A 30 1.02 -0.10 -12.62
N GLY A 31 2.12 -0.74 -13.02
CA GLY A 31 2.14 -1.94 -13.83
C GLY A 31 3.29 -2.85 -13.38
N GLY A 32 3.11 -4.16 -13.52
CA GLY A 32 4.08 -5.15 -13.11
C GLY A 32 3.70 -6.57 -13.51
N MET A 33 4.44 -7.53 -12.97
CA MET A 33 4.21 -8.95 -13.15
C MET A 33 3.70 -9.55 -11.84
N ASN A 34 2.70 -10.42 -11.94
CA ASN A 34 2.24 -11.23 -10.83
C ASN A 34 2.84 -12.63 -10.94
N MET A 35 3.71 -12.97 -9.98
CA MET A 35 4.36 -14.28 -9.90
C MET A 35 3.80 -15.05 -8.71
N PRO A 36 2.87 -16.00 -8.91
CA PRO A 36 2.34 -16.81 -7.83
C PRO A 36 3.43 -17.78 -7.33
N ILE A 37 3.75 -17.72 -6.02
CA ILE A 37 4.77 -18.59 -5.40
C ILE A 37 4.14 -19.86 -4.80
N LEU A 38 2.88 -19.77 -4.38
CA LEU A 38 2.17 -20.85 -3.67
C LEU A 38 0.99 -21.45 -4.46
N GLN A 39 0.79 -21.02 -5.71
CA GLN A 39 -0.30 -21.52 -6.55
C GLN A 39 0.30 -22.35 -7.68
N GLU A 40 -0.18 -23.59 -7.81
CA GLU A 40 0.21 -24.52 -8.88
C GLU A 40 -0.77 -24.46 -10.06
N ASP A 41 -1.92 -23.81 -9.88
CA ASP A 41 -3.01 -23.71 -10.86
C ASP A 41 -3.00 -22.41 -11.68
N GLN A 42 -2.02 -21.53 -11.45
CA GLN A 42 -1.89 -20.25 -12.16
C GLN A 42 -0.44 -19.96 -12.52
N GLY A 43 -0.20 -19.58 -13.78
CA GLY A 43 1.09 -19.11 -14.24
C GLY A 43 1.32 -17.62 -14.03
N ASN A 44 2.53 -17.17 -14.36
CA ASN A 44 2.92 -15.77 -14.27
C ASN A 44 2.02 -14.88 -15.13
N GLY A 45 1.51 -13.82 -14.53
CA GLY A 45 0.55 -12.90 -15.12
C GLY A 45 1.05 -11.46 -15.20
N THR A 46 0.32 -10.62 -15.92
CA THR A 46 0.52 -9.16 -15.90
C THR A 46 -0.48 -8.51 -14.97
N VAL A 47 -0.04 -7.51 -14.21
CA VAL A 47 -0.90 -6.74 -13.32
C VAL A 47 -0.73 -5.25 -13.59
N PHE A 48 -1.85 -4.53 -13.66
CA PHE A 48 -1.90 -3.08 -13.79
C PHE A 48 -2.97 -2.53 -12.87
N GLY A 49 -2.86 -1.26 -12.51
CA GLY A 49 -3.84 -0.68 -11.61
C GLY A 49 -3.63 0.78 -11.34
N ILE A 50 -4.57 1.34 -10.60
CA ILE A 50 -4.51 2.69 -10.06
C ILE A 50 -4.51 2.63 -8.54
N LYS A 51 -3.78 3.52 -7.90
CA LYS A 51 -3.75 3.67 -6.45
C LYS A 51 -3.87 5.14 -6.07
N ALA A 52 -4.61 5.40 -5.02
CA ALA A 52 -4.54 6.67 -4.31
C ALA A 52 -3.67 6.50 -3.07
N LYS A 53 -2.96 7.56 -2.69
CA LYS A 53 -2.12 7.62 -1.49
C LYS A 53 -2.62 8.76 -0.63
N LEU A 54 -3.16 8.42 0.53
CA LEU A 54 -3.61 9.39 1.52
C LEU A 54 -2.67 9.32 2.73
N LYS A 55 -1.87 10.36 2.91
CA LYS A 55 -1.01 10.49 4.10
C LYS A 55 -1.81 11.15 5.22
N ILE A 56 -2.26 10.35 6.19
CA ILE A 56 -3.11 10.79 7.31
C ILE A 56 -2.24 11.45 8.40
N ILE A 57 -1.13 10.81 8.76
CA ILE A 57 -0.06 11.34 9.63
C ILE A 57 1.30 10.90 9.05
N PRO A 58 2.45 11.46 9.47
CA PRO A 58 3.76 11.14 8.92
C PRO A 58 4.10 9.66 8.81
N ILE A 59 3.57 8.86 9.74
CA ILE A 59 3.88 7.45 9.93
C ILE A 59 2.83 6.53 9.26
N ILE A 60 1.60 7.03 9.02
CA ILE A 60 0.50 6.22 8.49
C ILE A 60 0.08 6.73 7.11
N LEU A 61 0.12 5.82 6.14
CA LEU A 61 -0.29 6.01 4.76
C LEU A 61 -1.41 5.03 4.44
N LEU A 62 -2.54 5.53 3.95
CA LEU A 62 -3.63 4.70 3.43
C LEU A 62 -3.53 4.64 1.91
N GLU A 63 -3.48 3.43 1.35
CA GLU A 63 -3.33 3.20 -0.10
C GLU A 63 -4.46 2.35 -0.68
N PRO A 64 -5.68 2.89 -0.88
CA PRO A 64 -6.70 2.18 -1.64
C PRO A 64 -6.20 2.00 -3.08
N ASN A 65 -6.31 0.77 -3.58
CA ASN A 65 -5.91 0.42 -4.93
C ASN A 65 -7.02 -0.36 -5.64
N LEU A 66 -7.12 -0.12 -6.95
CA LEU A 66 -7.93 -0.92 -7.87
C LEU A 66 -6.96 -1.59 -8.82
N THR A 67 -6.96 -2.92 -8.77
CA THR A 67 -5.99 -3.77 -9.46
C THR A 67 -6.70 -4.61 -10.50
N PHE A 68 -6.15 -4.62 -11.71
CA PHE A 68 -6.58 -5.44 -12.83
C PHE A 68 -5.45 -6.40 -13.16
N GLY A 69 -5.72 -7.69 -13.04
CA GLY A 69 -4.75 -8.75 -13.30
C GLY A 69 -5.23 -9.65 -14.42
N LYS A 70 -4.29 -10.11 -15.25
CA LYS A 70 -4.48 -11.27 -16.12
C LYS A 70 -3.51 -12.36 -15.66
N TRP A 71 -4.04 -13.52 -15.33
CA TRP A 71 -3.27 -14.70 -14.92
C TRP A 71 -2.71 -15.43 -16.13
N GLY A 72 -1.52 -16.00 -15.99
CA GLY A 72 -0.93 -16.88 -16.99
C GLY A 72 -1.54 -18.29 -16.91
N GLU A 73 -1.35 -19.08 -17.97
CA GLU A 73 -1.71 -20.49 -17.95
C GLU A 73 -0.84 -21.24 -16.93
N PRO A 74 -1.40 -22.20 -16.17
CA PRO A 74 -0.61 -23.02 -15.25
C PRO A 74 0.47 -23.77 -16.02
N ASP A 75 1.63 -23.94 -15.38
CA ASP A 75 2.66 -24.81 -15.92
C ASP A 75 2.11 -26.24 -16.01
N PRO A 76 2.35 -26.96 -17.13
CA PRO A 76 1.91 -28.33 -17.25
C PRO A 76 2.57 -29.18 -16.16
N ILE A 77 1.74 -29.91 -15.40
CA ILE A 77 2.21 -30.87 -14.40
C ILE A 77 3.03 -31.93 -15.14
N GLU A 78 4.34 -32.03 -14.84
CA GLU A 78 5.20 -33.08 -15.38
C GLU A 78 4.61 -34.45 -15.06
N GLY A 79 4.16 -35.18 -16.09
CA GLY A 79 3.75 -36.59 -15.97
C GLY A 79 2.28 -36.91 -16.26
N VAL A 80 1.41 -35.96 -16.59
CA VAL A 80 0.03 -36.28 -17.02
C VAL A 80 -0.27 -35.68 -18.40
N VAL A 81 -0.21 -36.53 -19.43
CA VAL A 81 -0.77 -36.25 -20.75
C VAL A 81 -2.29 -36.33 -20.63
N LEU A 82 -2.96 -35.20 -20.47
CA LEU A 82 -4.40 -35.15 -20.71
C LEU A 82 -4.60 -35.25 -22.23
N GLY A 83 -5.04 -36.43 -22.66
CA GLY A 83 -5.23 -36.78 -24.06
C GLY A 83 -6.10 -35.76 -24.81
N SER A 84 -5.67 -35.50 -26.05
CA SER A 84 -6.37 -34.77 -27.11
C SER A 84 -7.79 -35.25 -27.35
#